data_AF-A0A7V8XXG2-F1
#
_entry.id   AF-A0A7V8XXG2-F1
#
_cell.length_a   1.000
_cell.length_b   1.000
_cell.length_c   1.000
_cell.angle_alpha   90.00
_cell.angle_beta   90.00
_cell.angle_gamma   90.00
#
_symmetry.space_group_name_H-M   'P 1'
#
loop_
_entity.id
_entity.type
_entity.pdbx_description
1 polymer ?
#
loop_
_entity_poly.entity_id
_entity_poly.type
_entity_poly.pdbx_seq_one_letter_code
_entity_poly.pdbx_strand_id
1 'polypeptide(L)' 'MTRVLVTGAGGFVGRHLTPILGAAGLEVHAVASGPTSTSADGCTWHQAD' A
#
# COMPACT_ATOMS: atom_id res chain seq x y z
N MET A 1 6.22 9.53 13.72
CA MET A 1 5.52 8.52 12.89
C MET A 1 6.26 8.40 11.58
N THR A 2 6.51 7.17 11.13
CA THR A 2 7.29 6.92 9.90
C THR A 2 6.34 6.66 8.74
N ARG A 3 6.54 7.39 7.65
CA ARG A 3 5.75 7.29 6.41
C ARG A 3 6.48 6.46 5.37
N VAL A 4 5.76 5.59 4.67
CA VAL A 4 6.33 4.71 3.65
C VAL A 4 5.49 4.74 2.38
N LEU A 5 6.15 4.96 1.24
CA LEU A 5 5.57 4.82 -0.09
C LEU A 5 5.90 3.43 -0.65
N VAL A 6 4.87 2.68 -1.04
CA VAL A 6 5.01 1.38 -1.69
C VAL A 6 4.64 1.52 -3.16
N THR A 7 5.64 1.47 -4.04
CA THR A 7 5.45 1.39 -5.49
C THR A 7 5.17 -0.05 -5.91
N GLY A 8 4.35 -0.25 -6.94
CA GLY A 8 3.94 -1.60 -7.33
C GLY A 8 3.15 -2.31 -6.24
N ALA A 9 2.40 -1.56 -5.43
CA ALA A 9 1.66 -2.07 -4.28
C ALA A 9 0.58 -3.09 -4.67
N GLY A 10 0.05 -3.02 -5.89
CA GLY A 10 -0.85 -4.04 -6.43
C GLY A 10 -0.15 -5.29 -6.97
N GLY A 11 1.18 -5.29 -7.09
CA GLY A 11 1.96 -6.40 -7.64
C GLY A 11 2.14 -7.56 -6.67
N PHE A 12 2.88 -8.60 -7.09
CA PHE A 12 3.11 -9.81 -6.30
C PHE A 12 3.68 -9.50 -4.91
N VAL A 13 4.75 -8.71 -4.83
CA VAL A 13 5.38 -8.35 -3.54
C VAL A 13 4.54 -7.31 -2.79
N GLY A 14 4.11 -6.26 -3.51
CA GLY A 14 3.41 -5.12 -2.91
C GLY A 14 2.15 -5.51 -2.14
N ARG A 15 1.34 -6.43 -2.68
CA ARG A 15 0.08 -6.84 -2.06
C ARG A 15 0.27 -7.59 -0.74
N HIS A 16 1.43 -8.21 -0.54
CA HIS A 16 1.79 -8.88 0.71
C HIS A 16 2.54 -7.95 1.67
N LEU A 17 3.37 -7.04 1.15
CA LEU A 17 4.15 -6.10 1.95
C LEU A 17 3.29 -5.02 2.63
N THR A 18 2.38 -4.42 1.87
CA THR A 18 1.52 -3.30 2.32
C THR A 18 0.79 -3.59 3.64
N PRO A 19 0.08 -4.73 3.83
CA PRO A 19 -0.57 -5.03 5.11
C PRO A 19 0.41 -5.30 6.25
N ILE A 20 1.59 -5.87 5.97
CA ILE A 20 2.64 -6.09 7.00
C ILE A 20 3.15 -4.75 7.54
N LEU A 21 3.36 -3.77 6.66
CA LEU A 21 3.79 -2.43 7.05
C LEU A 21 2.70 -1.71 7.86
N GLY A 22 1.43 -1.83 7.46
CA GLY A 22 0.30 -1.28 8.22
C GLY A 22 0.18 -1.90 9.60
N ALA A 23 0.31 -3.23 9.71
CA ALA A 23 0.30 -3.96 10.99
C ALA A 23 1.48 -3.59 11.90
N ALA A 24 2.60 -3.14 11.33
CA ALA A 24 3.74 -2.61 12.07
C ALA A 24 3.53 -1.16 12.58
N GLY A 25 2.36 -0.56 12.33
CA GLY A 25 2.03 0.80 12.78
C GLY A 25 2.63 1.91 11.91
N LEU A 26 3.03 1.59 10.68
CA LEU A 26 3.53 2.57 9.71
C LEU A 26 2.35 3.24 8.99
N GLU A 27 2.53 4.51 8.61
CA GLU A 27 1.59 5.20 7.72
C GLU A 27 1.95 4.84 6.28
N VAL A 28 1.16 3.95 5.67
CA VAL A 28 1.46 3.36 4.36
C VAL A 28 0.70 4.08 3.25
N HIS A 29 1.43 4.53 2.24
CA HIS A 29 0.91 5.05 0.99
C HIS A 29 1.21 4.05 -0.13
N ALA A 30 0.19 3.40 -0.67
CA ALA A 30 0.33 2.38 -1.70
C ALA A 30 0.01 2.94 -3.09
N VAL A 31 0.86 2.65 -4.08
CA VAL A 31 0.67 3.08 -5.48
C VAL A 31 0.45 1.88 -6.39
N ALA A 32 -0.61 1.94 -7.21
CA ALA A 32 -0.86 0.98 -8.29
C ALA A 32 -1.45 1.71 -9.52
N SER A 33 -1.23 1.15 -10.71
CA SER A 33 -1.75 1.70 -11.98
C SER A 33 -3.20 1.31 -12.27
N GLY A 34 -3.66 0.18 -11.73
CA GLY A 34 -5.03 -0.33 -11.90
C GLY A 34 -5.93 -0.06 -10.68
N PRO A 35 -7.25 -0.26 -10.84
CA PRO A 35 -8.20 -0.13 -9.74
C PRO A 35 -7.85 -1.11 -8.61
N THR A 36 -7.62 -0.57 -7.42
CA THR A 36 -7.34 -1.37 -6.22
C THR A 36 -8.64 -1.59 -5.46
N SER A 37 -9.12 -2.82 -5.44
CA SER A 37 -10.37 -3.22 -4.77
C SER A 37 -10.25 -3.32 -3.24
N THR A 38 -9.08 -3.01 -2.69
CA THR A 38 -8.76 -3.31 -1.29
C THR A 38 -8.57 -2.01 -0.53
N SER A 39 -9.66 -1.48 0.04
CA SER A 39 -9.60 -0.60 1.20
C SER A 39 -9.11 -1.43 2.40
N ALA A 40 -7.84 -1.84 2.37
CA ALA A 40 -7.23 -2.52 3.50
C ALA A 40 -6.99 -1.49 4.61
N ASP A 41 -7.51 -1.77 5.80
CA ASP A 41 -7.31 -0.94 6.99
C ASP A 41 -5.81 -0.68 7.20
N GLY A 42 -5.45 0.60 7.33
CA GLY A 42 -4.06 1.03 7.58
C GLY A 42 -3.24 1.41 6.35
N CYS A 43 -3.85 1.48 5.15
CA CYS A 43 -3.16 1.96 3.94
C CYS A 43 -3.99 2.99 3.17
N THR A 44 -3.33 4.06 2.73
CA THR A 44 -3.90 5.04 1.78
C THR A 44 -3.45 4.68 0.36
N TRP A 45 -4.41 4.38 -0.51
CA TRP A 45 -4.14 4.04 -1.90
C TRP A 45 -4.13 5.26 -2.81
N HIS A 46 -3.18 5.25 -3.74
CA HIS A 46 -3.02 6.25 -4.79
C HIS A 46 -2.96 5.52 -6.12
N GLN A 47 -3.73 6.01 -7.09
CA GLN A 47 -3.61 5.55 -8.46
C GLN A 47 -2.62 6.46 -9.19
N ALA A 48 -1.58 5.88 -9.80
CA ALA A 48 -0.60 6.60 -10.61
C ALA A 48 0.00 5.70 -11.69
N ASP A 49 0.56 6.32 -12.74
CA ASP A 49 1.14 5.68 -13.93
C ASP A 49 2.67 5.73 -13.89
#